data_AF-A0A4Y2W1U9-F1
#
_entry.id   AF-A0A4Y2W1U9-F1
#
_cell.length_a   1.000
_cell.length_b   1.000
_cell.length_c   1.000
_cell.angle_alpha   90.00
_cell.angle_beta   90.00
_cell.angle_gamma   90.00
#
_symmetry.space_group_name_H-M   'P 1'
#
loop_
_entity.id
_entity.type
_entity.pdbx_description
1 polymer ?
#
loop_
_entity_poly.entity_id
_entity_poly.type
_entity_poly.pdbx_seq_one_letter_code
_entity_poly.pdbx_strand_id
1 'polypeptide(L)'
;MQRGNNSSEDSGPLEEIEFWELKCNDLKKVLYQLERDDVKMCIEILKAAKLTSYFKFMEVSNQLQSQFDIAQNNVKFLSILKKPCKEIET
;
A
#
# COMPACT_ATOMS: atom_id res chain seq x y z
N MET A 1 1.28 5.38 23.42
CA MET A 1 0.41 4.81 22.39
C MET A 1 1.23 3.84 21.56
N GLN A 2 1.14 2.55 21.87
CA GLN A 2 1.77 1.49 21.08
C GLN A 2 0.71 0.85 20.19
N ARG A 3 0.95 0.88 18.87
CA ARG A 3 0.38 -0.07 17.90
C ARG A 3 1.49 -0.41 16.91
N GLY A 4 2.50 -1.11 17.41
CA GLY A 4 3.31 -2.00 16.58
C GLY A 4 2.60 -3.34 16.60
N ASN A 5 2.07 -3.78 15.46
CA ASN A 5 1.41 -5.07 15.34
C ASN A 5 2.45 -6.19 15.48
N ASN A 6 2.34 -7.01 16.53
CA ASN A 6 3.01 -8.31 16.67
C ASN A 6 2.42 -9.38 15.73
N SER A 7 1.97 -9.02 14.52
CA SER A 7 1.30 -9.97 13.60
C SER A 7 2.24 -10.64 12.60
N SER A 8 3.52 -10.21 12.51
CA SER A 8 4.50 -10.78 11.58
C SER A 8 5.32 -11.92 12.18
N GLU A 9 5.40 -12.04 13.50
CA GLU A 9 6.20 -13.10 14.16
C GLU A 9 5.48 -14.45 14.22
N ASP A 10 4.18 -14.49 13.92
CA ASP A 10 3.32 -15.68 14.04
C ASP A 10 2.55 -16.02 12.74
N SER A 11 2.80 -15.30 11.64
CA SER A 11 2.17 -15.56 10.34
C SER A 11 3.00 -16.58 9.53
N GLY A 12 2.35 -17.65 9.07
CA GLY A 12 2.95 -18.59 8.14
C GLY A 12 3.21 -17.97 6.76
N PRO A 13 3.97 -18.65 5.90
CA PRO A 13 4.40 -18.10 4.61
C PRO A 13 3.24 -17.84 3.64
N LEU A 14 2.13 -18.58 3.75
CA LEU A 14 0.95 -18.37 2.90
C LEU A 14 0.13 -17.18 3.37
N GLU A 15 0.01 -17.00 4.69
CA GLU A 15 -0.63 -15.84 5.30
C GLU A 15 0.13 -14.55 4.97
N GLU A 16 1.46 -14.59 4.93
CA GLU A 16 2.26 -13.42 4.53
C GLU A 16 1.99 -13.04 3.06
N ILE A 17 1.87 -14.03 2.16
CA ILE A 17 1.50 -13.78 0.75
C ILE A 17 0.11 -13.13 0.67
N GLU A 18 -0.88 -13.67 1.37
CA GLU A 18 -2.24 -13.12 1.41
C GLU A 18 -2.25 -11.69 1.98
N PHE A 19 -1.49 -11.45 3.05
CA PHE A 19 -1.34 -10.13 3.65
C PHE A 19 -0.85 -9.11 2.62
N TRP A 20 0.20 -9.42 1.86
CA TRP A 20 0.71 -8.50 0.83
C TRP A 20 -0.24 -8.33 -0.35
N GLU A 21 -0.98 -9.38 -0.74
CA GLU A 21 -2.04 -9.30 -1.77
C GLU A 21 -3.16 -8.34 -1.34
N LEU A 22 -3.67 -8.48 -0.10
CA LEU A 22 -4.68 -7.59 0.48
C LEU A 22 -4.16 -6.15 0.60
N LYS A 23 -2.94 -5.99 1.12
CA LYS A 23 -2.29 -4.68 1.29
C LYS A 23 -2.14 -3.96 -0.05
N CYS A 24 -1.68 -4.66 -1.08
CA CYS A 24 -1.55 -4.13 -2.43
C CYS A 24 -2.90 -3.65 -2.99
N ASN A 25 -3.95 -4.45 -2.82
CA ASN A 25 -5.31 -4.10 -3.25
C ASN A 25 -5.84 -2.86 -2.53
N ASP A 26 -5.65 -2.74 -1.22
CA ASP A 26 -6.13 -1.59 -0.45
C ASP A 26 -5.39 -0.31 -0.81
N LEU A 27 -4.06 -0.37 -0.95
CA LEU A 27 -3.26 0.77 -1.40
C LEU A 27 -3.66 1.21 -2.81
N LYS A 28 -3.90 0.27 -3.73
CA LYS A 28 -4.38 0.55 -5.09
C LYS A 28 -5.71 1.30 -5.08
N LYS A 29 -6.66 0.89 -4.24
CA LYS A 29 -7.98 1.56 -4.13
C LYS A 29 -7.81 3.01 -3.70
N VAL A 30 -6.94 3.30 -2.73
CA VAL A 30 -6.70 4.67 -2.26
C VAL A 30 -6.00 5.49 -3.35
N LEU A 31 -4.95 4.96 -3.98
CA LEU A 31 -4.27 5.63 -5.09
C LEU A 31 -5.24 5.97 -6.23
N TYR A 32 -6.17 5.07 -6.57
CA TYR A 32 -7.20 5.33 -7.57
C TYR A 32 -8.15 6.47 -7.17
N GLN A 33 -8.44 6.65 -5.88
CA GLN A 33 -9.22 7.80 -5.42
C GLN A 33 -8.47 9.12 -5.60
N LEU A 34 -7.14 9.13 -5.48
CA LEU A 34 -6.32 10.31 -5.74
C LEU A 34 -6.33 10.71 -7.23
N GLU A 35 -6.59 9.75 -8.12
CA GLU A 35 -6.68 9.98 -9.56
C GLU A 35 -8.00 10.60 -10.02
N ARG A 36 -9.01 10.70 -9.15
CA ARG A 36 -10.30 11.30 -9.49
C ARG A 36 -10.15 12.78 -9.83
N ASP A 37 -10.87 13.22 -10.86
CA ASP A 37 -10.78 14.60 -11.38
C ASP A 37 -11.16 15.65 -10.32
N ASP A 38 -12.14 15.36 -9.47
CA ASP A 38 -12.57 16.24 -8.38
C ASP A 38 -11.48 16.40 -7.30
N VAL A 39 -10.76 15.33 -6.99
CA VAL A 39 -9.60 15.36 -6.08
C VAL A 39 -8.44 16.13 -6.71
N LYS A 40 -8.11 15.87 -7.97
CA LYS A 40 -7.07 16.60 -8.72
C LYS A 40 -7.36 18.09 -8.78
N MET A 41 -8.62 18.47 -9.02
CA MET A 41 -9.04 19.88 -9.01
C MET A 41 -8.80 20.53 -7.64
N CYS A 42 -9.15 19.85 -6.54
CA CYS A 42 -8.85 20.34 -5.19
C CYS A 42 -7.34 20.54 -4.98
N ILE A 43 -6.51 19.61 -5.43
CA ILE A 43 -5.04 19.69 -5.30
C ILE A 43 -4.50 20.91 -6.06
N GLU A 44 -4.96 21.16 -7.29
CA GLU A 44 -4.53 22.32 -8.07
C GLU A 44 -4.99 23.65 -7.44
N ILE A 45 -6.18 23.69 -6.82
CA ILE A 45 -6.61 24.86 -6.04
C ILE A 45 -5.68 25.11 -4.84
N LEU A 46 -5.37 24.07 -4.06
CA LEU A 46 -4.47 24.18 -2.90
C LEU A 46 -3.07 24.68 -3.32
N LYS A 47 -2.58 24.19 -4.46
CA LYS A 47 -1.31 24.59 -5.08
C LYS A 47 -1.32 26.05 -5.54
N ALA A 48 -2.36 26.47 -6.26
CA ALA A 48 -2.52 27.84 -6.72
C ALA A 48 -2.62 28.84 -5.56
N ALA A 49 -3.31 28.45 -4.49
CA ALA A 49 -3.42 29.21 -3.25
C ALA A 49 -2.15 29.17 -2.37
N LYS A 50 -1.10 28.43 -2.79
CA LYS A 50 0.17 28.27 -2.06
C LYS A 50 -0.01 27.79 -0.62
N LEU A 51 -1.01 26.94 -0.38
CA LEU A 51 -1.31 26.43 0.96
C LEU A 51 -0.31 25.35 1.37
N THR A 52 0.11 25.37 2.64
CA THR A 52 1.01 24.34 3.19
C THR A 52 0.41 22.94 3.14
N SER A 53 -0.93 22.85 3.16
CA SER A 53 -1.67 21.60 2.97
C SER A 53 -1.37 20.90 1.65
N TYR A 54 -1.02 21.63 0.59
CA TYR A 54 -0.58 21.03 -0.68
C TYR A 54 0.67 20.18 -0.49
N PHE A 55 1.70 20.71 0.16
CA PHE A 55 2.96 19.98 0.36
C PHE A 55 2.77 18.73 1.22
N LYS A 56 1.99 18.84 2.31
CA LYS A 56 1.65 17.69 3.17
C LYS A 56 0.88 16.61 2.39
N PHE A 57 -0.06 17.02 1.54
CA PHE A 57 -0.82 16.10 0.71
C PHE A 57 0.10 15.36 -0.27
N MET A 58 0.98 16.09 -0.97
CA MET A 58 1.92 15.49 -1.91
C MET A 58 2.91 14.54 -1.22
N GLU A 59 3.41 14.91 -0.04
CA GLU A 59 4.28 14.07 0.77
C GLU A 59 3.61 12.72 1.10
N VAL A 60 2.40 12.76 1.66
CA VAL A 60 1.66 11.54 2.04
C VAL A 60 1.29 10.72 0.79
N SER A 61 0.93 11.37 -0.32
CA SER A 61 0.62 10.68 -1.58
C SER A 61 1.83 9.94 -2.14
N ASN A 62 3.01 10.55 -2.09
CA ASN A 62 4.26 9.91 -2.51
C ASN A 62 4.63 8.74 -1.59
N GLN A 63 4.44 8.88 -0.27
CA GLN A 63 4.63 7.78 0.67
C GLN A 63 3.68 6.62 0.36
N LEU A 64 2.41 6.90 0.04
CA LEU A 64 1.43 5.89 -0.33
C LEU A 64 1.83 5.13 -1.60
N GLN A 65 2.31 5.85 -2.63
CA GLN A 65 2.81 5.25 -3.85
C GLN A 65 4.02 4.35 -3.58
N SER A 66 4.98 4.82 -2.80
CA SER A 66 6.16 4.02 -2.43
C SER A 66 5.76 2.73 -1.67
N GLN A 67 4.79 2.81 -0.76
CA GLN A 67 4.30 1.64 -0.03
C GLN A 67 3.55 0.67 -0.95
N PHE A 68 2.85 1.18 -1.97
CA PHE A 68 2.21 0.34 -2.98
C PHE A 68 3.25 -0.40 -3.83
N ASP A 69 4.32 0.28 -4.26
CA ASP A 69 5.40 -0.34 -5.02
C ASP A 69 6.11 -1.44 -4.21
N ILE A 70 6.34 -1.21 -2.92
CA ILE A 70 6.87 -2.22 -1.99
C ILE A 70 5.92 -3.41 -1.89
N ALA A 71 4.62 -3.18 -1.64
CA ALA A 71 3.65 -4.26 -1.53
C ALA A 71 3.56 -5.07 -2.83
N GLN A 72 3.55 -4.41 -3.99
CA GLN A 72 3.52 -5.07 -5.30
C GLN A 72 4.75 -5.93 -5.53
N ASN A 73 5.94 -5.43 -5.18
CA ASN A 73 7.19 -6.21 -5.28
C ASN A 73 7.17 -7.41 -4.33
N ASN A 74 6.68 -7.25 -3.11
CA ASN A 74 6.57 -8.35 -2.15
C ASN A 74 5.62 -9.43 -2.66
N VAL A 75 4.43 -9.07 -3.17
CA VAL A 75 3.53 -10.05 -3.82
C VAL A 75 4.24 -10.77 -4.96
N LYS A 76 4.92 -10.03 -5.84
CA LYS A 76 5.63 -10.61 -6.98
C LYS A 76 6.67 -11.65 -6.53
N PHE A 77 7.53 -11.31 -5.58
CA PHE A 77 8.61 -12.20 -5.15
C PHE A 77 8.11 -13.36 -4.28
N LEU A 78 7.22 -13.10 -3.32
CA LEU A 78 6.70 -14.14 -2.42
C LEU A 78 5.79 -15.14 -3.16
N SER A 79 5.09 -14.71 -4.23
CA SER A 79 4.24 -15.60 -5.03
C SER A 79 5.00 -16.80 -5.64
N ILE A 80 6.32 -16.69 -5.82
CA ILE A 80 7.19 -17.77 -6.28
C ILE A 80 7.17 -18.94 -5.28
N LEU A 81 7.04 -18.64 -3.99
CA LEU A 81 7.02 -19.62 -2.90
C LEU A 81 5.62 -20.19 -2.64
N LYS A 82 4.56 -19.61 -3.25
CA LYS A 82 3.16 -20.01 -2.98
C LYS A 82 2.91 -21.49 -3.24
N LYS A 83 3.46 -22.04 -4.33
CA LYS A 83 3.31 -23.46 -4.68
C LYS A 83 4.04 -24.38 -3.68
N PRO A 84 5.36 -24.26 -3.46
CA PRO A 84 6.06 -25.16 -2.54
C PRO A 84 5.53 -25.03 -1.09
N CYS A 85 5.11 -23.85 -0.65
CA CYS A 85 4.52 -23.71 0.69
C CYS A 85 3.20 -24.48 0.84
N LYS A 86 2.34 -24.51 -0.19
CA LYS A 86 1.10 -25.31 -0.18
C LYS A 86 1.36 -26.81 -0.16
N GLU A 87 2.42 -27.26 -0.84
CA GLU A 87 2.77 -28.69 -0.90
C GLU A 87 3.27 -29.22 0.46
N ILE A 88 3.84 -28.36 1.31
CA ILE A 88 4.37 -28.72 2.64
C ILE A 88 3.31 -28.57 3.74
N GLU A 89 2.25 -27.79 3.50
CA GLU A 89 1.10 -27.66 4.39
C GLU A 89 0.19 -28.92 4.36
N THR A 90 0.34 -29.77 3.34
CA THR A 90 -0.42 -31.01 3.13
C THR A 90 0.29 -32.22 3.72
#